data_AF-A0A8C0I6N1-F1
#
_entry.id   AF-A0A8C0I6N1-F1
#
_cell.length_a   1.000
_cell.length_b   1.000
_cell.length_c   1.000
_cell.angle_alpha   90.00
_cell.angle_beta   90.00
_cell.angle_gamma   90.00
#
_symmetry.space_group_name_H-M   'P 1'
#
loop_
_entity.id
_entity.type
_entity.pdbx_description
1 polymer ?
#
loop_
_entity_poly.entity_id
_entity_poly.type
_entity_poly.pdbx_seq_one_letter_code
_entity_poly.pdbx_strand_id
1 'polypeptide(L)'
;TLTPSRAAADARGRAGHQSAAASNLSGLSLQEAQQILNISKLSPEEIQKNYEHLFKANDKSVGGSFYLQSKVVRAKERLEEELRIQAQEDREREQPPKT
;
A
#
# COMPACT_ATOMS: atom_id res chain seq x y z
N THR A 1 12.60 -26.32 15.88
CA THR A 1 12.68 -25.24 14.88
C THR A 1 11.45 -25.36 13.98
N LEU A 2 10.55 -24.37 13.97
CA LEU A 2 9.43 -24.38 13.01
C LEU A 2 9.95 -23.92 11.65
N THR A 3 10.11 -24.85 10.70
CA THR A 3 10.37 -24.51 9.31
C THR A 3 9.09 -23.97 8.66
N PRO A 4 9.10 -22.76 8.06
CA PRO A 4 7.94 -22.28 7.32
C PRO A 4 7.64 -23.22 6.14
N SER A 5 6.37 -23.55 5.94
CA SER A 5 5.93 -24.43 4.85
C SER A 5 6.24 -23.82 3.48
N ARG A 6 6.56 -24.66 2.49
CA ARG A 6 6.84 -24.24 1.10
C ARG A 6 5.74 -23.34 0.51
N ALA A 7 4.48 -23.65 0.80
CA ALA A 7 3.33 -22.82 0.41
C ALA A 7 3.39 -21.38 0.96
N ALA A 8 3.89 -21.19 2.19
CA ALA A 8 4.03 -19.86 2.78
C ALA A 8 5.18 -19.06 2.15
N ALA A 9 6.24 -19.74 1.69
CA ALA A 9 7.33 -19.10 0.96
C ALA A 9 6.91 -18.69 -0.46
N ASP A 10 6.19 -19.57 -1.17
CA ASP A 10 5.67 -19.29 -2.52
C ASP A 10 4.64 -18.14 -2.50
N ALA A 11 3.76 -18.10 -1.50
CA ALA A 11 2.82 -16.99 -1.31
C ALA A 11 3.57 -15.66 -1.14
N ARG A 12 4.49 -15.57 -0.16
CA ARG A 12 5.29 -14.35 0.05
C ARG A 12 6.08 -13.91 -1.18
N GLY A 13 6.53 -14.86 -2.00
CA GLY A 13 7.18 -14.58 -3.28
C GLY A 13 6.24 -13.86 -4.24
N ARG A 14 4.96 -14.24 -4.31
CA ARG A 14 3.96 -13.60 -5.18
C ARG A 14 3.59 -12.18 -4.72
N ALA A 15 3.36 -11.94 -3.42
CA ALA A 15 3.17 -10.57 -2.90
C ALA A 15 4.30 -9.66 -3.32
N GLY A 16 5.55 -10.11 -3.12
CA GLY A 16 6.71 -9.30 -3.45
C GLY A 16 6.72 -8.87 -4.92
N HIS A 17 6.39 -9.78 -5.83
CA HIS A 17 6.30 -9.46 -7.27
C HIS A 17 5.13 -8.52 -7.59
N GLN A 18 3.95 -8.73 -6.99
CA GLN A 18 2.79 -7.85 -7.20
C GLN A 18 3.02 -6.44 -6.65
N SER A 19 3.59 -6.34 -5.45
CA SER A 19 3.95 -5.06 -4.81
C SER A 19 5.00 -4.30 -5.62
N ALA A 20 6.00 -5.00 -6.17
CA ALA A 20 6.97 -4.39 -7.09
C ALA A 20 6.31 -3.90 -8.39
N ALA A 21 5.42 -4.70 -8.99
CA ALA A 21 4.68 -4.32 -10.19
C ALA A 21 3.78 -3.10 -9.95
N ALA A 22 3.08 -3.04 -8.81
CA ALA A 22 2.27 -1.90 -8.41
C ALA A 22 3.11 -0.61 -8.24
N SER A 23 4.34 -0.75 -7.75
CA SER A 23 5.27 0.38 -7.61
C SER A 23 5.72 0.91 -8.99
N ASN A 24 5.98 0.01 -9.95
CA ASN A 24 6.31 0.39 -11.32
C ASN A 24 5.13 1.08 -12.04
N LEU A 25 3.89 0.62 -11.80
CA LEU A 25 2.70 1.21 -12.41
C LEU A 25 2.38 2.60 -11.86
N SER A 26 2.49 2.77 -10.55
CA SER A 26 2.21 4.05 -9.87
C SER A 26 3.36 5.06 -9.98
N GLY A 27 4.56 4.60 -10.35
CA GLY A 27 5.79 5.41 -10.31
C GLY A 27 6.18 5.82 -8.89
N LEU A 28 5.72 5.07 -7.89
CA LEU A 28 5.90 5.35 -6.47
C LEU A 28 6.15 4.05 -5.71
N SER A 29 7.26 3.97 -4.98
CA SER A 29 7.52 2.82 -4.10
C SER A 29 6.58 2.82 -2.89
N LEU A 30 6.38 1.64 -2.30
CA LEU A 30 5.63 1.51 -1.05
C LEU A 30 6.22 2.37 0.08
N GLN A 31 7.55 2.47 0.13
CA GLN A 31 8.26 3.26 1.14
C GLN A 31 8.04 4.75 0.94
N GLU A 32 8.14 5.26 -0.29
CA GLU A 32 7.85 6.67 -0.58
C GLU A 32 6.39 7.00 -0.27
N ALA A 33 5.45 6.10 -0.56
CA ALA A 33 4.04 6.30 -0.24
C ALA A 33 3.80 6.45 1.28
N GLN A 34 4.45 5.59 2.08
CA GLN A 34 4.39 5.67 3.55
C GLN A 34 5.00 6.97 4.07
N GLN A 35 6.12 7.42 3.49
CA GLN A 35 6.76 8.68 3.86
C GLN A 35 5.90 9.89 3.50
N ILE A 36 5.29 9.90 2.32
CA ILE A 36 4.40 11.00 1.88
C ILE A 36 3.19 11.11 2.80
N LEU A 37 2.55 9.99 3.17
CA LEU A 37 1.42 10.01 4.11
C LEU A 37 1.84 10.03 5.58
N ASN A 38 3.14 10.01 5.89
CA ASN A 38 3.67 9.95 7.25
C ASN A 38 3.01 8.84 8.10
N ILE A 39 2.99 7.62 7.58
CA ILE A 39 2.48 6.44 8.29
C ILE A 39 3.58 5.39 8.42
N SER A 40 3.56 4.65 9.53
CA SER A 40 4.50 3.53 9.77
C SER A 40 3.79 2.17 9.80
N LYS A 41 2.46 2.19 9.92
CA LYS A 41 1.60 1.01 9.95
C LYS A 41 0.65 1.11 8.77
N LEU A 42 0.50 -0.02 8.06
CA LEU A 42 -0.40 -0.11 6.93
C LEU A 42 -1.80 -0.47 7.44
N SER A 43 -2.58 0.55 7.81
CA SER A 43 -3.97 0.39 8.23
C SER A 43 -4.90 1.31 7.42
N PRO A 44 -6.12 0.87 7.07
CA PRO A 44 -7.08 1.72 6.35
C PRO A 44 -7.38 3.02 7.10
N GLU A 45 -7.45 2.95 8.42
CA GLU A 45 -7.75 4.09 9.30
C GLU A 45 -6.63 5.14 9.29
N GLU A 46 -5.36 4.72 9.46
CA GLU A 46 -4.23 5.67 9.44
C GLU A 46 -4.02 6.27 8.05
N ILE A 47 -4.17 5.46 6.99
CA ILE A 47 -4.09 5.95 5.60
C ILE A 47 -5.14 7.04 5.37
N GLN A 48 -6.41 6.78 5.72
CA GLN A 48 -7.49 7.73 5.47
C GLN A 48 -7.32 9.01 6.30
N LYS A 49 -7.00 8.87 7.60
CA LYS A 49 -6.81 10.01 8.50
C LYS A 49 -5.69 10.95 8.01
N ASN A 50 -4.53 10.39 7.68
CA ASN A 50 -3.39 11.20 7.25
C ASN A 50 -3.59 11.75 5.84
N TYR A 51 -4.22 10.98 4.95
CA TYR A 51 -4.62 11.47 3.64
C TYR A 51 -5.51 12.70 3.75
N GLU A 52 -6.60 12.67 4.53
CA GLU A 52 -7.51 13.80 4.68
C GLU A 52 -6.80 15.04 5.23
N HIS A 53 -5.94 14.85 6.23
CA HIS A 53 -5.16 15.94 6.82
C HIS A 53 -4.24 16.59 5.78
N LEU A 54 -3.41 15.80 5.09
CA LEU A 54 -2.43 16.30 4.12
C LEU A 54 -3.10 16.83 2.87
N PHE A 55 -4.18 16.20 2.40
CA PHE A 55 -4.93 16.65 1.23
C PHE A 55 -5.55 18.03 1.46
N LYS A 56 -6.18 18.23 2.63
CA LYS A 56 -6.75 19.52 3.03
C LYS A 56 -5.67 20.59 3.24
N ALA A 57 -4.56 20.23 3.86
CA ALA A 57 -3.45 21.16 4.08
C ALA A 57 -2.78 21.63 2.77
N ASN A 58 -2.89 20.85 1.69
CA ASN A 58 -2.32 21.17 0.38
C ASN A 58 -3.37 21.64 -0.63
N ASP A 59 -4.57 22.01 -0.19
CA ASP A 59 -5.59 22.55 -1.09
C ASP A 59 -5.14 23.89 -1.70
N LYS A 60 -5.41 24.08 -3.01
CA LYS A 60 -4.99 25.30 -3.73
C LYS A 60 -5.60 26.56 -3.13
N SER A 61 -6.81 26.49 -2.59
CA SER A 61 -7.52 27.64 -2.03
C SER A 61 -6.84 28.21 -0.78
N VAL A 62 -6.00 27.41 -0.11
CA VAL A 62 -5.23 27.82 1.09
C VAL A 62 -3.74 28.02 0.80
N GLY A 63 -3.37 28.15 -0.48
CA GLY A 63 -1.96 28.33 -0.89
C GLY A 63 -1.17 27.04 -1.09
N GLY A 64 -1.85 25.88 -1.12
CA GLY A 64 -1.24 24.61 -1.45
C GLY A 64 -0.92 24.44 -2.94
N SER A 65 -0.16 23.39 -3.27
CA SER A 65 0.26 23.09 -4.63
C SER A 65 -0.49 21.89 -5.19
N PHE A 66 -0.93 22.01 -6.46
CA PHE A 66 -1.49 20.86 -7.20
C PHE A 66 -0.54 19.66 -7.19
N TYR A 67 0.77 19.93 -7.30
CA TYR A 67 1.76 18.88 -7.38
C TYR A 67 1.83 18.10 -6.06
N LEU A 68 1.85 18.80 -4.92
CA LEU A 68 1.89 18.18 -3.60
C LEU A 68 0.59 17.43 -3.30
N GLN A 69 -0.56 18.04 -3.61
CA GLN A 69 -1.86 17.37 -3.48
C GLN A 69 -1.93 16.10 -4.35
N SER A 70 -1.43 16.18 -5.59
CA SER A 70 -1.35 15.02 -6.49
C SER A 70 -0.44 13.92 -5.92
N LYS A 71 0.68 14.28 -5.28
CA LYS A 71 1.57 13.31 -4.61
C LYS A 71 0.87 12.61 -3.43
N VAL A 72 0.10 13.36 -2.65
CA VAL A 72 -0.71 12.80 -1.53
C VAL A 72 -1.74 11.80 -2.04
N VAL A 73 -2.43 12.11 -3.15
CA VAL A 73 -3.38 11.18 -3.80
C VAL A 73 -2.67 9.92 -4.29
N ARG A 74 -1.55 10.06 -5.00
CA ARG A 74 -0.78 8.90 -5.51
C ARG A 74 -0.25 8.01 -4.39
N ALA A 75 0.19 8.60 -3.28
CA ALA A 75 0.60 7.84 -2.11
C ALA A 75 -0.55 7.02 -1.51
N LYS A 76 -1.75 7.61 -1.40
CA LYS A 76 -2.95 6.89 -0.95
C LYS A 76 -3.28 5.70 -1.86
N GLU A 77 -3.35 5.93 -3.17
CA GLU A 77 -3.63 4.88 -4.16
C GLU A 77 -2.66 3.70 -4.03
N ARG A 78 -1.36 3.99 -3.89
CA ARG A 78 -0.32 2.96 -3.75
C ARG A 78 -0.47 2.14 -2.47
N LEU A 79 -0.84 2.77 -1.36
CA LEU A 79 -1.02 2.10 -0.06
C LEU A 79 -2.31 1.28 0.00
N GLU A 80 -3.39 1.78 -0.61
CA GLU A 80 -4.64 1.03 -0.79
C GLU A 80 -4.43 -0.22 -1.65
N GLU A 81 -3.62 -0.12 -2.70
CA GLU A 81 -3.27 -1.28 -3.52
C GLU A 81 -2.44 -2.31 -2.73
N GLU A 82 -1.52 -1.86 -1.88
CA GLU A 82 -0.78 -2.77 -0.99
C GLU A 82 -1.70 -3.53 -0.04
N LEU A 83 -2.69 -2.85 0.55
CA LEU A 83 -3.69 -3.50 1.40
C LEU A 83 -4.49 -4.56 0.64
N ARG A 84 -4.81 -4.32 -0.64
CA ARG A 84 -5.51 -5.30 -1.48
C ARG A 84 -4.64 -6.52 -1.79
N ILE A 85 -3.36 -6.31 -2.11
CA ILE A 85 -2.40 -7.39 -2.34
C ILE A 85 -2.32 -8.26 -1.07
N GLN A 86 -2.13 -7.66 0.11
CA GLN A 86 -2.06 -8.38 1.38
C GLN A 86 -3.37 -9.14 1.68
N ALA A 87 -4.53 -8.52 1.49
CA ALA A 87 -5.81 -9.17 1.72
C ALA A 87 -6.10 -10.33 0.73
N GLN A 88 -5.63 -10.23 -0.52
CA GLN A 88 -5.72 -11.34 -1.48
C GLN A 88 -4.85 -12.51 -1.04
N GLU A 89 -3.62 -12.24 -0.57
CA GLU A 89 -2.74 -13.29 -0.06
C GLU A 89 -3.31 -14.00 1.15
N ASP A 90 -3.86 -13.26 2.12
CA ASP A 90 -4.42 -13.86 3.33
C ASP A 90 -5.61 -14.77 2.99
N ARG A 91 -6.46 -14.36 2.04
CA ARG A 91 -7.54 -15.20 1.52
C ARG A 91 -7.01 -16.45 0.81
N GLU A 92 -5.94 -16.34 0.03
CA GLU A 92 -5.33 -17.49 -0.65
C GLU A 92 -4.68 -18.47 0.33
N ARG A 93 -4.15 -18.00 1.47
CA ARG A 93 -3.61 -18.84 2.54
C ARG A 93 -4.69 -19.59 3.32
N GLU A 94 -5.88 -19.00 3.45
CA GLU A 94 -7.01 -19.60 4.17
C GLU A 94 -7.78 -20.63 3.34
N GLN A 95 -7.63 -20.64 2.00
CA GLN A 95 -8.27 -21.66 1.18
C GLN A 95 -7.47 -22.97 1.20
N PRO A 96 -8.11 -24.14 1.44
CA PRO A 96 -7.45 -25.42 1.32
C PRO A 96 -6.98 -25.63 -0.12
N PRO A 97 -5.84 -26.33 -0.34
CA PRO A 97 -5.32 -26.55 -1.68
C PRO A 97 -6.39 -27.21 -2.55
N LYS A 98 -6.67 -26.60 -3.71
CA LYS A 98 -7.52 -27.22 -4.74
C LYS A 98 -6.78 -28.47 -5.24
N THR A 99 -7.31 -29.63 -4.88
CA THR A 99 -6.97 -30.95 -5.44
C THR A 99 -7.37 -31.06 -6.89
#